data_AF-Q95V95-F1
#
_entry.id   AF-Q95V95-F1
#
_cell.length_a   1.000
_cell.length_b   1.000
_cell.length_c   1.000
_cell.angle_alpha   90.00
_cell.angle_beta   90.00
_cell.angle_gamma   90.00
#
_symmetry.space_group_name_H-M   'P 1'
#
loop_
_entity.id
_entity.type
_entity.pdbx_description
1 polymer ?
#
loop_
_entity_poly.entity_id
_entity_poly.type
_entity_poly.pdbx_seq_one_letter_code
_entity_poly.pdbx_strand_id
1 'polypeptide(L)'
;MLKLAIFISLSTLCFVAAVQGGTVKECEDKMAASLKSKLCEVRQYKLFESQDMYNHIDCCVKAVGFVNNDGSGDYHKLIKLLDKIKKSRKHGENLETCVGQSKRAGANQRAYVYYKCLLNTNSAETFKMAFDLRELIKAGKLPEGSSYGPEVDRLIREIDDKIC
;
A
#
# COMPACT_ATOMS: atom_id res chain seq x y z
N MET A 1 -7.57 -65.76 10.03
CA MET A 1 -8.26 -64.56 10.56
C MET A 1 -7.23 -63.46 10.73
N LEU A 2 -7.25 -62.42 9.89
CA LEU A 2 -6.54 -61.17 10.20
C LEU A 2 -7.35 -60.00 9.63
N LYS A 3 -7.60 -59.04 10.52
CA LYS A 3 -8.61 -58.00 10.40
C LYS A 3 -8.17 -56.86 9.47
N LEU A 4 -9.20 -56.34 8.81
CA LEU A 4 -9.31 -55.10 8.04
C LEU A 4 -8.72 -53.88 8.78
N ALA A 5 -7.98 -53.02 8.08
CA ALA A 5 -7.75 -51.64 8.49
C ALA A 5 -7.80 -50.73 7.25
N ILE A 6 -8.94 -50.07 7.06
CA ILE A 6 -9.16 -49.02 6.06
C ILE A 6 -8.72 -47.70 6.70
N PHE A 7 -7.64 -47.11 6.19
CA PHE A 7 -7.24 -45.75 6.58
C PHE A 7 -7.97 -44.74 5.68
N ILE A 8 -9.00 -44.09 6.23
CA ILE A 8 -9.66 -42.93 5.63
C ILE A 8 -8.79 -41.72 5.95
N SER A 9 -7.98 -41.28 5.00
CA SER A 9 -7.22 -40.02 5.08
C SER A 9 -8.16 -38.84 4.82
N LEU A 10 -8.60 -38.20 5.89
CA LEU A 10 -9.38 -36.96 5.87
C LEU A 10 -8.44 -35.79 5.54
N SER A 11 -8.19 -35.53 4.26
CA SER A 11 -7.43 -34.36 3.83
C SER A 11 -8.31 -33.10 3.93
N THR A 12 -8.22 -32.44 5.08
CA THR A 12 -8.79 -31.10 5.31
C THR A 12 -8.08 -30.11 4.39
N LEU A 13 -8.73 -29.76 3.27
CA LEU A 13 -8.36 -28.58 2.48
C LEU A 13 -8.60 -27.35 3.36
N CYS A 14 -7.56 -26.86 4.03
CA CYS A 14 -7.53 -25.49 4.50
C CYS A 14 -7.57 -24.59 3.26
N PHE A 15 -8.74 -24.03 2.94
CA PHE A 15 -8.85 -22.83 2.14
C PHE A 15 -8.09 -21.73 2.87
N VAL A 16 -6.80 -21.58 2.55
CA VAL A 16 -6.10 -20.34 2.84
C VAL A 16 -6.76 -19.31 1.94
N ALA A 17 -7.68 -18.53 2.51
CA ALA A 17 -8.15 -17.33 1.86
C ALA A 17 -6.91 -16.48 1.56
N ALA A 18 -6.49 -16.47 0.29
CA ALA A 18 -5.42 -15.61 -0.16
C ALA A 18 -5.82 -14.18 0.20
N VAL A 19 -5.13 -13.60 1.18
CA VAL A 19 -5.27 -12.19 1.52
C VAL A 19 -4.97 -11.43 0.23
N GLN A 20 -6.01 -10.91 -0.42
CA GLN A 20 -5.87 -10.04 -1.58
C GLN A 20 -5.25 -8.73 -1.09
N GLY A 21 -3.92 -8.70 -1.12
CA GLY A 21 -3.11 -7.60 -0.63
C GLY A 21 -1.67 -8.06 -0.57
N GLY A 22 -1.03 -8.07 -1.73
CA GLY A 22 0.40 -8.34 -1.84
C GLY A 22 1.24 -7.28 -1.12
N THR A 23 2.56 -7.38 -1.24
CA THR A 23 3.49 -6.35 -0.71
C THR A 23 3.84 -5.31 -1.77
N VAL A 24 4.36 -4.14 -1.37
CA VAL A 24 4.90 -3.13 -2.31
C VAL A 24 5.98 -3.75 -3.19
N LYS A 25 6.86 -4.58 -2.60
CA LYS A 25 7.88 -5.33 -3.34
C LYS A 25 7.27 -6.20 -4.46
N GLU A 26 6.17 -6.90 -4.20
CA GLU A 26 5.50 -7.70 -5.24
C GLU A 26 4.91 -6.84 -6.36
N CYS A 27 4.49 -5.62 -6.05
CA CYS A 27 4.05 -4.65 -7.06
C CYS A 27 5.22 -4.11 -7.90
N GLU A 28 6.40 -3.93 -7.29
CA GLU A 28 7.63 -3.53 -7.98
C GLU A 28 8.20 -4.67 -8.85
N ASP A 29 8.16 -5.92 -8.36
CA ASP A 29 8.59 -7.09 -9.12
C ASP A 29 7.79 -7.24 -10.44
N LYS A 30 6.49 -6.91 -10.39
CA LYS A 30 5.54 -6.94 -11.52
C LYS A 30 5.47 -5.62 -12.31
N MET A 31 6.26 -4.62 -11.93
CA MET A 31 6.27 -3.31 -12.57
C MET A 31 6.61 -3.43 -14.07
N ALA A 32 5.94 -2.64 -14.91
CA ALA A 32 6.23 -2.58 -16.34
C ALA A 32 7.67 -2.09 -16.59
N ALA A 33 8.31 -2.59 -17.66
CA ALA A 33 9.70 -2.26 -17.98
C ALA A 33 9.96 -0.75 -18.16
N SER A 34 8.97 -0.03 -18.70
CA SER A 34 8.94 1.42 -18.87
C SER A 34 9.08 2.21 -17.55
N LEU A 35 8.65 1.61 -16.44
CA LEU A 35 8.65 2.19 -15.10
C LEU A 35 9.77 1.61 -14.24
N LYS A 36 10.22 0.37 -14.49
CA LYS A 36 11.36 -0.24 -13.78
C LYS A 36 12.64 0.59 -13.89
N SER A 37 12.88 1.21 -15.05
CA SER A 37 14.03 2.13 -15.23
C SER A 37 13.92 3.43 -14.43
N LYS A 38 12.76 3.71 -13.82
CA LYS A 38 12.45 4.89 -13.01
C LYS A 38 12.06 4.52 -11.58
N LEU A 39 12.38 3.29 -11.15
CA LEU A 39 11.94 2.77 -9.85
C LEU A 39 12.41 3.65 -8.70
N CYS A 40 13.63 4.21 -8.80
CA CYS A 40 14.15 5.14 -7.82
C CYS A 40 13.32 6.39 -7.69
N GLU A 41 12.94 7.03 -8.80
CA GLU A 41 12.07 8.19 -8.74
C GLU A 41 10.67 7.85 -8.21
N VAL A 42 10.15 6.66 -8.54
CA VAL A 42 8.87 6.19 -8.00
C VAL A 42 8.93 6.04 -6.48
N ARG A 43 9.98 5.40 -5.95
CA ARG A 43 10.19 5.26 -4.49
C ARG A 43 10.41 6.60 -3.80
N GLN A 44 10.92 7.60 -4.51
CA GLN A 44 10.99 8.98 -4.04
C GLN A 44 9.69 9.79 -4.28
N TYR A 45 8.55 9.11 -4.42
CA TYR A 45 7.22 9.70 -4.57
C TYR A 45 7.04 10.62 -5.79
N LYS A 46 7.87 10.47 -6.83
CA LYS A 46 7.74 11.25 -8.08
C LYS A 46 6.53 10.76 -8.88
N LEU A 47 5.77 11.71 -9.38
CA LEU A 47 4.54 11.45 -10.14
C LEU A 47 4.81 11.33 -11.64
N PHE A 48 4.20 10.33 -12.27
CA PHE A 48 4.25 10.11 -13.71
C PHE A 48 2.84 9.85 -14.24
N GLU A 49 2.44 10.56 -15.29
CA GLU A 49 1.14 10.35 -15.95
C GLU A 49 1.28 9.28 -17.03
N SER A 50 1.08 8.01 -16.66
CA SER A 50 1.07 6.89 -17.60
C SER A 50 0.20 5.74 -17.07
N GLN A 51 -0.32 4.91 -17.97
CA GLN A 51 -1.12 3.74 -17.57
C GLN A 51 -0.32 2.76 -16.69
N ASP A 52 0.98 2.60 -16.97
CA ASP A 52 1.87 1.75 -16.18
C ASP A 52 2.00 2.27 -14.74
N MET A 53 2.12 3.59 -14.56
CA MET A 53 2.15 4.22 -13.23
C MET A 53 0.81 4.10 -12.53
N TYR A 54 -0.32 4.26 -13.24
CA TYR A 54 -1.65 4.09 -12.65
C TYR A 54 -1.85 2.68 -12.09
N ASN A 55 -1.46 1.66 -12.86
CA ASN A 55 -1.53 0.26 -12.46
C ASN A 55 -0.59 -0.03 -11.28
N HIS A 56 0.64 0.49 -11.33
CA HIS A 56 1.62 0.27 -10.27
C HIS A 56 1.17 0.91 -8.95
N ILE A 57 0.74 2.18 -8.98
CA ILE A 57 0.24 2.86 -7.78
C ILE A 57 -1.02 2.18 -7.25
N ASP A 58 -1.96 1.76 -8.10
CA ASP A 58 -3.14 0.98 -7.68
C ASP A 58 -2.74 -0.28 -6.90
N CYS A 59 -1.75 -1.04 -7.38
CA CYS A 59 -1.21 -2.18 -6.66
C CYS A 59 -0.64 -1.77 -5.28
N CYS A 60 0.24 -0.77 -5.25
CA CYS A 60 0.94 -0.36 -4.04
C CYS A 60 0.01 0.23 -2.97
N VAL A 61 -0.94 1.10 -3.34
CA VAL A 61 -1.88 1.67 -2.35
C VAL A 61 -2.86 0.63 -1.82
N LYS A 62 -3.17 -0.42 -2.59
CA LYS A 62 -3.92 -1.59 -2.12
C LYS A 62 -3.08 -2.44 -1.17
N ALA A 63 -1.80 -2.67 -1.48
CA ALA A 63 -0.86 -3.40 -0.65
C ALA A 63 -0.75 -2.81 0.77
N VAL A 64 -0.62 -1.48 0.88
CA VAL A 64 -0.57 -0.79 2.19
C VAL A 64 -1.96 -0.61 2.84
N GLY A 65 -3.02 -0.86 2.08
CA GLY A 65 -4.41 -0.84 2.55
C GLY A 65 -5.02 0.55 2.68
N PHE A 66 -4.69 1.49 1.78
CA PHE A 66 -5.17 2.88 1.83
C PHE A 66 -6.36 3.18 0.94
N VAL A 67 -6.74 2.24 0.09
CA VAL A 67 -7.89 2.35 -0.83
C VAL A 67 -8.81 1.14 -0.72
N ASN A 68 -9.99 1.25 -1.31
CA ASN A 68 -10.92 0.15 -1.52
C ASN A 68 -10.48 -0.74 -2.69
N ASN A 69 -11.16 -1.87 -2.88
CA ASN A 69 -10.84 -2.83 -3.95
C ASN A 69 -10.95 -2.22 -5.35
N ASP A 70 -11.80 -1.22 -5.52
CA ASP A 70 -11.97 -0.46 -6.77
C ASP A 70 -10.95 0.69 -6.94
N GLY A 71 -9.99 0.82 -6.02
CA GLY A 71 -8.98 1.88 -6.03
C GLY A 71 -9.47 3.22 -5.47
N SER A 72 -10.75 3.35 -5.07
CA SER A 72 -11.23 4.59 -4.45
C SER A 72 -10.63 4.81 -3.07
N GLY A 73 -10.29 6.07 -2.75
CA GLY A 73 -9.80 6.45 -1.44
C GLY A 73 -10.83 6.17 -0.35
N ASP A 74 -10.36 5.82 0.84
CA ASP A 74 -11.19 5.66 2.04
C ASP A 74 -10.60 6.51 3.19
N TYR A 75 -11.41 7.44 3.68
CA TYR A 75 -11.08 8.32 4.78
C TYR A 75 -10.65 7.56 6.05
N HIS A 76 -11.41 6.53 6.42
CA HIS A 76 -11.24 5.82 7.70
C HIS A 76 -10.01 4.91 7.71
N LYS A 77 -9.53 4.50 6.54
CA LYS A 77 -8.30 3.70 6.42
C LYS A 77 -7.05 4.47 6.81
N LEU A 78 -7.08 5.81 6.74
CA LEU A 78 -5.88 6.63 6.86
C LEU A 78 -5.94 7.70 7.97
N ILE A 79 -7.11 8.29 8.27
CA ILE A 79 -7.20 9.42 9.22
C ILE A 79 -6.54 9.15 10.58
N LYS A 80 -6.85 7.99 11.20
CA LYS A 80 -6.31 7.64 12.53
C LYS A 80 -4.80 7.49 12.50
N LEU A 81 -4.26 6.98 11.39
CA LEU A 81 -2.83 6.79 11.22
C LEU A 81 -2.12 8.14 11.05
N LEU A 82 -2.65 9.03 10.21
CA LEU A 82 -2.08 10.37 10.04
C LEU A 82 -2.05 11.14 11.37
N ASP A 83 -3.17 11.15 12.10
CA ASP A 83 -3.26 11.85 13.38
C ASP A 83 -2.35 11.24 14.46
N LYS A 84 -2.11 9.92 14.42
CA LYS A 84 -1.17 9.25 15.32
C LYS A 84 0.28 9.66 15.03
N ILE A 85 0.64 9.84 13.76
CA ILE A 85 1.98 10.27 13.34
C ILE A 85 2.18 11.75 13.66
N LYS A 86 1.24 12.60 13.23
CA LYS A 86 1.28 14.04 13.49
C LYS A 86 -0.12 14.60 13.46
N LYS A 87 -0.70 14.89 14.63
CA LYS A 87 -2.06 15.42 14.74
C LYS A 87 -2.25 16.72 13.94
N SER A 88 -3.24 16.75 13.05
CA SER A 88 -3.59 17.95 12.29
C SER A 88 -5.03 17.92 11.80
N ARG A 89 -5.77 19.01 12.03
CA ARG A 89 -7.14 19.15 11.48
C ARG A 89 -7.18 19.08 9.95
N LYS A 90 -6.08 19.43 9.28
CA LYS A 90 -5.98 19.41 7.81
C LYS A 90 -5.99 18.01 7.23
N HIS A 91 -5.65 16.98 8.01
CA HIS A 91 -5.73 15.60 7.54
C HIS A 91 -7.15 15.22 7.13
N GLY A 92 -8.14 15.60 7.93
CA GLY A 92 -9.55 15.34 7.62
C GLY A 92 -9.99 16.02 6.32
N GLU A 93 -9.79 17.34 6.23
CA GLU A 93 -10.17 18.15 5.06
C GLU A 93 -9.53 17.64 3.75
N ASN A 94 -8.24 17.29 3.80
CA ASN A 94 -7.52 16.78 2.64
C ASN A 94 -8.01 15.39 2.24
N LEU A 95 -8.26 14.50 3.21
CA LEU A 95 -8.79 13.16 2.92
C LEU A 95 -10.16 13.25 2.28
N GLU A 96 -11.08 14.05 2.80
CA GLU A 96 -12.41 14.27 2.19
C GLU A 96 -12.29 14.74 0.74
N THR A 97 -11.43 15.73 0.51
CA THR A 97 -11.16 16.27 -0.83
C THR A 97 -10.62 15.19 -1.76
N CYS A 98 -9.57 14.47 -1.37
CA CYS A 98 -8.92 13.47 -2.20
C CYS A 98 -9.78 12.22 -2.43
N VAL A 99 -10.56 11.80 -1.43
CA VAL A 99 -11.58 10.75 -1.59
C VAL A 99 -12.60 11.18 -2.65
N GLY A 100 -13.13 12.40 -2.55
CA GLY A 100 -14.09 12.94 -3.52
C GLY A 100 -13.52 13.06 -4.95
N GLN A 101 -12.24 13.38 -5.10
CA GLN A 101 -11.57 13.38 -6.41
C GLN A 101 -11.42 11.95 -6.97
N SER A 102 -10.98 11.00 -6.14
CA SER A 102 -10.79 9.60 -6.57
C SER A 102 -12.08 8.94 -7.06
N LYS A 103 -13.23 9.23 -6.42
CA LYS A 103 -14.53 8.69 -6.81
C LYS A 103 -15.03 9.20 -8.17
N ARG A 104 -14.59 10.40 -8.57
CA ARG A 104 -14.93 11.03 -9.86
C ARG A 104 -13.98 10.64 -10.99
N ALA A 105 -12.84 10.02 -10.67
CA ALA A 105 -11.87 9.57 -11.64
C ALA A 105 -12.33 8.30 -12.38
N GLY A 106 -11.71 8.05 -13.54
CA GLY A 106 -11.87 6.79 -14.27
C GLY A 106 -11.49 5.59 -13.39
N ALA A 107 -12.15 4.45 -13.59
CA ALA A 107 -12.00 3.27 -12.72
C ALA A 107 -10.54 2.80 -12.57
N ASN A 108 -9.75 2.89 -13.65
CA ASN A 108 -8.33 2.53 -13.68
C ASN A 108 -7.38 3.63 -13.17
N GLN A 109 -7.91 4.77 -12.68
CA GLN A 109 -7.12 5.92 -12.22
C GLN A 109 -7.41 6.32 -10.77
N ARG A 110 -8.46 5.78 -10.15
CA ARG A 110 -8.96 6.22 -8.82
C ARG A 110 -7.84 6.25 -7.77
N ALA A 111 -7.07 5.16 -7.68
CA ALA A 111 -5.99 5.02 -6.73
C ALA A 111 -4.87 6.04 -6.96
N TYR A 112 -4.45 6.21 -8.22
CA TYR A 112 -3.43 7.20 -8.57
C TYR A 112 -3.90 8.63 -8.30
N VAL A 113 -5.16 8.98 -8.63
CA VAL A 113 -5.73 10.30 -8.33
C VAL A 113 -5.77 10.56 -6.83
N TYR A 114 -6.15 9.57 -6.03
CA TYR A 114 -6.12 9.67 -4.57
C TYR A 114 -4.69 9.91 -4.04
N TYR A 115 -3.74 9.08 -4.46
CA TYR A 115 -2.32 9.17 -4.09
C TYR A 115 -1.70 10.51 -4.48
N LYS A 116 -1.87 10.92 -5.75
CA LYS A 116 -1.42 12.21 -6.27
C LYS A 116 -2.04 13.37 -5.53
N CYS A 117 -3.33 13.34 -5.22
CA CYS A 117 -3.98 14.39 -4.47
C CYS A 117 -3.34 14.57 -3.09
N LEU A 118 -3.17 13.48 -2.33
CA LEU A 118 -2.58 13.54 -0.99
C LEU A 118 -1.14 14.09 -0.99
N LEU A 119 -0.33 13.69 -1.97
CA LEU A 119 1.04 14.20 -2.14
C LEU A 119 1.10 15.69 -2.49
N ASN A 120 0.02 16.29 -3.00
CA ASN A 120 -0.05 17.71 -3.31
C ASN A 120 -0.77 18.52 -2.21
N THR A 121 -0.96 17.96 -1.02
CA THR A 121 -1.56 18.66 0.12
C THR A 121 -0.53 18.96 1.20
N ASN A 122 -0.91 19.78 2.19
CA ASN A 122 -0.11 20.00 3.40
C ASN A 122 -0.04 18.77 4.34
N SER A 123 -0.65 17.64 3.96
CA SER A 123 -0.52 16.35 4.64
C SER A 123 0.46 15.39 3.96
N ALA A 124 1.11 15.83 2.87
CA ALA A 124 1.97 14.98 2.06
C ALA A 124 3.08 14.29 2.85
N GLU A 125 3.80 15.02 3.72
CA GLU A 125 4.87 14.42 4.53
C GLU A 125 4.32 13.35 5.49
N THR A 126 3.25 13.64 6.23
CA THR A 126 2.61 12.64 7.10
C THR A 126 2.06 11.44 6.31
N PHE A 127 1.62 11.66 5.07
CA PHE A 127 1.15 10.59 4.18
C PHE A 127 2.29 9.67 3.74
N LYS A 128 3.45 10.22 3.34
CA LYS A 128 4.66 9.43 3.02
C LYS A 128 5.08 8.58 4.21
N MET A 129 5.14 9.20 5.39
CA MET A 129 5.43 8.50 6.65
C MET A 129 4.46 7.34 6.93
N ALA A 130 3.16 7.57 6.71
CA ALA A 130 2.14 6.54 6.88
C ALA A 130 2.32 5.39 5.87
N PHE A 131 2.64 5.72 4.61
CA PHE A 131 2.86 4.76 3.55
C PHE A 131 4.07 3.87 3.86
N ASP A 132 5.21 4.46 4.18
CA ASP A 132 6.46 3.78 4.55
C ASP A 132 6.27 2.82 5.73
N LEU A 133 5.60 3.28 6.80
CA LEU A 133 5.28 2.43 7.94
C LEU A 133 4.43 1.22 7.54
N ARG A 134 3.44 1.42 6.66
CA ARG A 134 2.57 0.32 6.21
C ARG A 134 3.26 -0.61 5.24
N GLU A 135 4.17 -0.12 4.39
CA GLU A 135 5.03 -0.97 3.56
C GLU A 135 5.82 -1.94 4.44
N LEU A 136 6.50 -1.43 5.47
CA LEU A 136 7.31 -2.26 6.37
C LEU A 136 6.46 -3.26 7.18
N ILE A 137 5.32 -2.83 7.72
CA ILE A 137 4.41 -3.73 8.45
C ILE A 137 3.91 -4.84 7.52
N LYS A 138 3.49 -4.50 6.29
CA LYS A 138 2.96 -5.47 5.33
C LYS A 138 4.03 -6.41 4.78
N ALA A 139 5.28 -5.96 4.72
CA ALA A 139 6.42 -6.80 4.41
C ALA A 139 6.92 -7.66 5.59
N GLY A 140 6.28 -7.58 6.77
CA GLY A 140 6.71 -8.30 7.97
C GLY A 140 8.04 -7.81 8.54
N LYS A 141 8.49 -6.61 8.15
CA LYS A 141 9.71 -5.97 8.68
C LYS A 141 9.47 -5.28 10.01
N LEU A 142 8.22 -4.92 10.30
CA LEU A 142 7.76 -4.37 11.57
C LEU A 142 6.51 -5.11 12.05
N PRO A 143 6.31 -5.27 13.38
CA PRO A 143 5.08 -5.83 13.93
C PRO A 143 3.84 -4.99 13.59
N GLU A 144 2.68 -5.64 13.49
CA GLU A 144 1.40 -4.91 13.42
C GLU A 144 1.22 -4.02 14.66
N GLY A 145 0.71 -2.80 14.47
CA GLY A 145 0.54 -1.81 15.53
C GLY A 145 1.74 -0.89 15.80
N SER A 146 2.88 -1.14 15.13
CA SER A 146 4.06 -0.26 15.17
C SER A 146 3.69 1.20 14.86
N SER A 147 4.46 2.13 15.45
CA SER A 147 4.29 3.57 15.24
C SER A 147 5.44 4.10 14.37
N TYR A 148 5.21 5.24 13.72
CA TYR A 148 6.28 5.88 12.97
C TYR A 148 7.38 6.40 13.91
N GLY A 149 8.63 6.24 13.50
CA GLY A 149 9.81 6.71 14.21
C GLY A 149 11.09 6.46 13.41
N PRO A 150 12.28 6.80 13.94
CA PRO A 150 13.54 6.75 13.20
C PRO A 150 13.90 5.37 12.62
N GLU A 151 13.38 4.29 13.22
CA GLU A 151 13.55 2.94 12.69
C GLU A 151 12.89 2.76 11.32
N VAL A 152 11.73 3.38 11.08
CA VAL A 152 11.05 3.35 9.77
C VAL A 152 11.95 4.00 8.72
N ASP A 153 12.45 5.20 8.99
CA ASP A 153 13.36 5.92 8.09
C ASP A 153 14.59 5.09 7.73
N ARG A 154 15.22 4.47 8.74
CA ARG A 154 16.39 3.61 8.54
C ARG A 154 16.07 2.40 7.67
N LEU A 155 14.98 1.70 7.94
CA LEU A 155 14.61 0.48 7.22
C LEU A 155 14.20 0.77 5.77
N ILE A 156 13.45 1.86 5.53
CA ILE A 156 13.14 2.31 4.17
C ILE A 156 14.42 2.66 3.43
N ARG A 157 15.33 3.41 4.06
CA ARG A 157 16.62 3.72 3.45
C ARG A 157 17.42 2.46 3.11
N GLU A 158 17.46 1.45 3.97
CA GLU A 158 18.15 0.18 3.68
C GLU A 158 17.51 -0.64 2.54
N ILE A 159 16.21 -0.43 2.27
CA ILE A 159 15.51 -1.01 1.14
C ILE A 159 15.85 -0.22 -0.13
N ASP A 160 15.70 1.11 -0.06
CA ASP A 160 16.03 2.04 -1.15
C ASP A 160 17.48 1.86 -1.58
N ASP A 161 18.42 1.81 -0.62
CA ASP A 161 19.85 1.43 -0.65
C ASP A 161 20.24 0.30 -1.63
N LYS A 162 19.31 -0.65 -1.84
CA LYS A 162 19.52 -1.89 -2.59
C LYS A 162 18.85 -1.88 -3.95
N ILE A 163 17.93 -0.94 -4.14
CA ILE A 163 17.17 -0.72 -5.37
C ILE A 163 17.82 0.42 -6.17
N CYS A 164 18.35 1.40 -5.44
CA CYS A 164 18.92 2.68 -5.81
C CYS A 164 20.18 2.93 -4.96
#